data_AF-A0A3D4HQ85-F1
#
_entry.id   AF-A0A3D4HQ85-F1
#
_cell.length_a   1.000
_cell.length_b   1.000
_cell.length_c   1.000
_cell.angle_alpha   90.00
_cell.angle_beta   90.00
_cell.angle_gamma   90.00
#
_symmetry.space_group_name_H-M   'P 1'
#
loop_
_entity.id
_entity.type
_entity.pdbx_description
1 polymer ?
#
loop_
_entity_poly.entity_id
_entity_poly.type
_entity_poly.pdbx_seq_one_letter_code
_entity_poly.pdbx_strand_id
1 'polypeptide(L)'
;TSSLVSFLQDEAAVEESPCIRCGRCLEHCPLQLAPVQLAKAAAHNDEEGFVSMDGLECCGCGCCSYVCPAKIGLTQKIMQTRNQILANRKKAK
;
A
#
# COMPACT_ATOMS: atom_id res chain seq x y z
N THR A 1 35.58 1.27 -1.23
CA THR A 1 34.88 1.39 0.07
C THR A 1 33.55 0.66 0.00
N SER A 2 33.60 -0.65 -0.20
CA SER A 2 32.42 -1.50 -0.38
C SER A 2 32.56 -2.70 0.56
N SER A 3 32.25 -2.52 1.83
CA SER A 3 32.47 -3.59 2.85
C SER A 3 31.45 -3.58 3.99
N LEU A 4 30.22 -3.07 3.78
CA LEU A 4 29.22 -2.94 4.85
C LEU A 4 27.82 -3.47 4.47
N VAL A 5 27.72 -4.57 3.71
CA VAL A 5 26.43 -5.26 3.49
C VAL A 5 26.58 -6.75 3.74
N SER A 6 26.95 -7.13 4.97
CA SER A 6 27.00 -8.54 5.38
C SER A 6 26.27 -8.84 6.70
N PHE A 7 25.49 -7.88 7.22
CA PHE A 7 24.74 -8.04 8.49
C PHE A 7 23.33 -7.43 8.48
N LEU A 8 22.69 -7.29 7.32
CA LEU A 8 21.25 -7.07 7.30
C LEU A 8 20.58 -8.44 7.12
N GLN A 9 20.58 -9.23 8.19
CA GLN A 9 19.40 -10.03 8.48
C GLN A 9 18.27 -9.00 8.46
N ASP A 10 17.36 -9.09 7.50
CA ASP A 10 16.24 -8.17 7.36
C ASP A 10 15.30 -8.38 8.55
N GLU A 11 15.66 -7.83 9.72
CA GLU A 11 14.82 -7.84 10.94
C GLU A 11 13.52 -7.04 10.72
N ALA A 12 13.35 -6.37 9.57
CA ALA A 12 12.12 -5.71 9.19
C ALA A 12 11.12 -6.63 8.49
N ALA A 13 11.39 -7.95 8.42
CA ALA A 13 10.36 -8.95 8.11
C ALA A 13 9.36 -9.06 9.29
N VAL A 14 8.54 -8.04 9.47
CA VAL A 14 7.34 -8.13 10.30
C VAL A 14 6.42 -9.14 9.64
N GLU A 15 6.19 -10.28 10.30
CA GLU A 15 5.22 -11.29 9.86
C GLU A 15 3.86 -10.63 9.59
N GLU A 16 3.55 -10.39 8.31
CA GLU A 16 2.27 -9.83 7.89
C GLU A 16 1.18 -10.88 8.18
N SER A 17 0.32 -10.58 9.14
CA SER A 17 -0.85 -11.43 9.40
C SER A 17 -1.98 -11.12 8.41
N PRO A 18 -2.89 -12.08 8.14
CA PRO A 18 -3.99 -11.84 7.22
C PRO A 18 -4.94 -10.76 7.75
N CYS A 19 -5.51 -9.97 6.84
CA CYS A 19 -6.46 -8.92 7.18
C CYS A 19 -7.72 -9.51 7.85
N ILE A 20 -7.96 -9.16 9.11
CA ILE A 20 -9.16 -9.56 9.86
C ILE A 20 -10.41 -8.69 9.59
N ARG A 21 -10.34 -7.77 8.60
CA ARG A 21 -11.43 -6.85 8.23
C ARG A 21 -11.98 -6.01 9.40
N CYS A 22 -11.08 -5.47 10.24
CA CYS A 22 -11.45 -4.68 11.42
C CYS A 22 -11.99 -3.26 11.15
N GLY A 23 -11.95 -2.74 9.92
CA GLY A 23 -12.53 -1.42 9.56
C GLY A 23 -11.73 -0.18 10.00
N ARG A 24 -10.82 -0.29 10.97
CA ARG A 24 -10.05 0.85 11.54
C ARG A 24 -9.33 1.72 10.52
N CYS A 25 -8.82 1.10 9.46
CA CYS A 25 -8.12 1.79 8.38
C CYS A 25 -9.01 2.75 7.58
N LEU A 26 -10.33 2.54 7.55
CA LEU A 26 -11.30 3.43 6.91
C LEU A 26 -11.61 4.63 7.83
N GLU A 27 -11.82 4.37 9.12
CA GLU A 27 -12.14 5.39 10.13
C GLU A 27 -11.04 6.44 10.29
N HIS A 28 -9.78 6.02 10.19
CA HIS A 28 -8.62 6.90 10.39
C HIS A 28 -8.07 7.46 9.07
N CYS A 29 -8.69 7.14 7.93
CA CYS A 29 -8.26 7.69 6.65
C CYS A 29 -8.83 9.10 6.48
N PRO A 30 -7.98 10.14 6.31
CA PRO A 30 -8.48 11.50 6.12
C PRO A 30 -9.23 11.71 4.80
N LEU A 31 -8.97 10.85 3.80
CA LEU A 31 -9.67 10.85 2.51
C LEU A 31 -10.82 9.83 2.44
N GLN A 32 -11.08 9.08 3.53
CA GLN A 32 -12.08 7.99 3.55
C GLN A 32 -11.96 6.98 2.40
N LEU A 33 -10.74 6.78 1.90
CA LEU A 33 -10.44 5.76 0.89
C LEU A 33 -10.63 4.36 1.50
N ALA A 34 -10.89 3.36 0.67
CA ALA A 34 -11.00 1.96 1.10
C ALA A 34 -9.65 1.22 0.94
N PRO A 35 -8.69 1.36 1.88
CA PRO A 35 -7.32 0.84 1.71
C PRO A 35 -7.27 -0.68 1.56
N VAL A 36 -8.21 -1.40 2.15
CA VAL A 36 -8.30 -2.87 2.00
C VAL A 36 -8.67 -3.26 0.58
N GLN A 37 -9.59 -2.54 -0.05
CA GLN A 37 -9.98 -2.80 -1.44
C GLN A 37 -8.88 -2.34 -2.40
N LEU A 38 -8.26 -1.18 -2.15
CA LEU A 38 -7.12 -0.71 -2.92
C LEU A 38 -5.93 -1.68 -2.86
N ALA A 39 -5.65 -2.25 -1.68
CA ALA A 39 -4.60 -3.25 -1.54
C ALA A 39 -4.94 -4.58 -2.24
N LYS A 40 -6.22 -4.94 -2.34
CA LYS A 40 -6.65 -6.09 -3.15
C LYS A 40 -6.52 -5.82 -4.64
N ALA A 41 -6.98 -4.65 -5.11
CA ALA A 41 -6.81 -4.23 -6.50
C ALA A 41 -5.32 -4.17 -6.88
N ALA A 42 -4.46 -3.69 -5.97
CA ALA A 42 -3.01 -3.73 -6.10
C ALA A 42 -2.47 -5.17 -6.24
N ALA A 43 -2.97 -6.12 -5.44
CA ALA A 43 -2.57 -7.53 -5.54
C ALA A 43 -3.03 -8.20 -6.83
N HIS A 44 -4.18 -7.78 -7.38
CA HIS A 44 -4.73 -8.28 -8.65
C HIS A 44 -4.21 -7.54 -9.88
N ASN A 45 -3.42 -6.47 -9.73
CA ASN A 45 -3.02 -5.55 -10.80
C ASN A 45 -4.21 -4.90 -11.53
N ASP A 46 -5.35 -4.74 -10.84
CA ASP A 46 -6.55 -4.11 -11.38
C ASP A 46 -6.43 -2.58 -11.35
N GLU A 47 -5.80 -2.01 -12.38
CA GLU A 47 -5.58 -0.56 -12.48
C GLU A 47 -6.90 0.22 -12.56
N GLU A 48 -7.88 -0.28 -13.32
CA GLU A 48 -9.18 0.37 -13.49
C GLU A 48 -9.97 0.39 -12.18
N GLY A 49 -9.94 -0.72 -11.42
CA GLY A 49 -10.53 -0.82 -10.09
C GLY A 49 -9.86 0.13 -9.10
N PHE A 50 -8.53 0.26 -9.17
CA PHE A 50 -7.79 1.18 -8.31
C PHE A 50 -8.12 2.66 -8.60
N VAL A 51 -8.32 3.01 -9.88
CA VAL A 51 -8.66 4.38 -10.30
C VAL A 51 -10.11 4.72 -9.98
N SER A 52 -11.05 3.79 -10.17
CA SER A 52 -12.47 4.01 -9.86
C SER A 52 -12.76 4.17 -8.36
N MET A 53 -11.87 3.70 -7.50
CA MET A 53 -11.93 3.87 -6.04
C MET A 53 -11.05 5.02 -5.52
N ASP A 54 -10.70 5.98 -6.38
CA ASP A 54 -9.89 7.17 -6.04
C ASP A 54 -8.52 6.86 -5.45
N GLY A 55 -7.96 5.66 -5.71
CA GLY A 55 -6.68 5.22 -5.16
C GLY A 55 -5.49 6.12 -5.53
N LEU A 56 -5.62 6.88 -6.62
CA LEU A 56 -4.64 7.87 -7.06
C LEU A 56 -4.56 9.10 -6.14
N GLU A 57 -5.57 9.36 -5.31
CA GLU A 57 -5.60 10.50 -4.39
C GLU A 57 -4.87 10.22 -3.08
N CYS A 58 -4.51 8.96 -2.81
CA CYS A 58 -3.80 8.58 -1.59
C CYS A 58 -2.52 9.39 -1.39
N CYS A 59 -2.46 10.24 -0.36
CA CYS A 59 -1.33 11.11 -0.06
C CYS A 59 -0.17 10.42 0.68
N GLY A 60 -0.31 9.15 1.05
CA GLY A 60 0.77 8.39 1.70
C GLY A 60 0.95 8.70 3.18
N CYS A 61 -0.09 9.19 3.85
CA CYS A 61 -0.06 9.58 5.26
C CYS A 61 0.37 8.47 6.24
N GLY A 62 0.33 7.19 5.85
CA GLY A 62 0.78 6.09 6.70
C GLY A 62 -0.21 5.66 7.78
N CYS A 63 -1.31 6.40 7.99
CA CYS A 63 -2.29 6.15 9.05
C CYS A 63 -2.86 4.72 8.98
N CYS A 64 -3.17 4.23 7.77
CA CYS A 64 -3.74 2.90 7.57
C CYS A 64 -2.77 1.77 7.93
N SER A 65 -1.46 1.94 7.71
CA SER A 65 -0.45 0.96 8.12
C SER A 65 -0.20 1.00 9.62
N TYR A 66 -0.25 2.19 10.23
CA TYR A 66 -0.02 2.35 11.66
C TYR A 66 -1.14 1.78 12.53
N VAL A 67 -2.41 2.03 12.17
CA VAL A 67 -3.56 1.55 12.95
C VAL A 67 -3.91 0.08 12.69
N CYS A 68 -3.26 -0.55 11.70
CA CYS A 68 -3.57 -1.92 11.32
C CYS A 68 -3.06 -2.90 12.39
N PRO A 69 -3.94 -3.67 13.06
CA PRO A 69 -3.49 -4.68 14.03
C PRO A 69 -2.70 -5.80 13.35
N ALA A 70 -2.94 -6.02 12.06
CA ALA A 70 -2.26 -7.04 11.27
C ALA A 70 -0.88 -6.59 10.74
N LYS A 71 -0.48 -5.33 11.01
CA LYS A 71 0.77 -4.69 10.56
C LYS A 71 1.03 -4.79 9.04
N ILE A 72 -0.02 -4.93 8.25
CA ILE A 72 0.08 -4.98 6.79
C ILE A 72 0.56 -3.62 6.28
N GLY A 73 1.56 -3.63 5.39
CA GLY A 73 2.11 -2.44 4.72
C GLY A 73 1.15 -1.81 3.69
N LEU A 74 -0.10 -1.53 4.05
CA LEU A 74 -1.14 -0.96 3.18
C LEU A 74 -0.65 0.28 2.41
N THR A 75 0.02 1.20 3.09
CA THR A 75 0.52 2.44 2.49
C THR A 75 1.56 2.17 1.40
N GLN A 76 2.49 1.24 1.66
CA GLN A 76 3.52 0.84 0.68
C GLN A 76 2.88 0.22 -0.56
N LYS A 77 1.93 -0.72 -0.36
CA LYS A 77 1.21 -1.38 -1.46
C LYS A 77 0.46 -0.37 -2.33
N ILE A 78 -0.30 0.54 -1.72
CA ILE A 78 -1.07 1.58 -2.44
C ILE A 78 -0.13 2.54 -3.20
N MET A 79 0.98 2.97 -2.58
CA MET A 79 1.93 3.88 -3.22
C MET A 79 2.67 3.23 -4.39
N GLN A 80 3.07 1.96 -4.25
CA GLN A 80 3.68 1.19 -5.32
C GLN A 80 2.73 1.10 -6.53
N THR A 81 1.46 0.72 -6.30
CA THR A 81 0.46 0.64 -7.37
C THR A 81 0.17 1.99 -8.00
N ARG A 82 0.04 3.07 -7.21
CA ARG A 82 -0.10 4.43 -7.73
C ARG A 82 1.06 4.79 -8.67
N ASN A 83 2.29 4.52 -8.27
CA ASN A 83 3.47 4.81 -9.07
C ASN A 83 3.51 3.95 -10.35
N GLN A 84 3.12 2.68 -10.27
CA GLN A 84 3.00 1.79 -11.43
C GLN A 84 1.97 2.31 -12.44
N ILE A 85 0.77 2.70 -12.00
CA ILE A 85 -0.28 3.26 -12.88
C ILE A 85 0.21 4.56 -13.55
N LEU A 86 0.87 5.44 -12.80
CA LEU A 86 1.43 6.67 -13.35
C LEU A 86 2.54 6.40 -14.37
N ALA A 87 3.37 5.39 -14.15
CA ALA A 87 4.40 4.96 -15.10
C ALA A 87 3.79 4.34 -16.36
N ASN A 88 2.74 3.52 -16.23
CA ASN A 88 2.04 2.90 -17.36
C ASN A 88 1.33 3.95 -18.23
N ARG A 89 0.70 4.96 -17.61
CA ARG A 89 0.12 6.11 -18.33
C ARG A 89 1.14 6.93 -19.12
N LYS A 90 2.39 7.05 -18.62
CA LYS A 90 3.47 7.74 -19.34
C LYS A 90 3.97 6.95 -20.56
N LYS A 91 3.89 5.62 -20.55
CA LYS A 91 4.30 4.77 -21.69
C LYS A 91 3.26 4.73 -22.82
N ALA A 92 1.99 4.96 -22.49
CA ALA A 92 0.90 5.00 -23.46
C ALA A 92 0.82 6.31 -24.27
N LYS A 93 1.62 7.32 -23.91
CA LYS A 93 1.70 8.63 -24.56
C LYS A 93 2.99 8.76 -25.36
#